data_AF-A0A935Z6J7-F1
#
_entry.id   AF-A0A935Z6J7-F1
#
_cell.length_a   1.000
_cell.length_b   1.000
_cell.length_c   1.000
_cell.angle_alpha   90.00
_cell.angle_beta   90.00
_cell.angle_gamma   90.00
#
_symmetry.space_group_name_H-M   'P 1'
#
loop_
_entity.id
_entity.type
_entity.pdbx_description
1 polymer ?
#
loop_
_entity_poly.entity_id
_entity_poly.type
_entity_poly.pdbx_seq_one_letter_code
_entity_poly.pdbx_strand_id
1 'polypeptide(L)'
;MASRPVSLSVLSLSAVVLAFVACSSDDKVIPSAVLGPGQPAVGGGSTSGGDSGTDGGADADATVDAPLGPCLPESSFGLDGAFGGVLAIRGTVSFPAPLPAQRRVEISVVSTAGGNVRSQSFAAAAVSDRFTYRVGGLTVGKYVLRVQADATGNGVVNDPGDYDGYFDGTATGPILNRADAAFVDVVGACVDGVNFGAGVKP
;
A
#
# COMPACT_ATOMS: atom_id res chain seq x y z
N MET A 1 6.21 -43.43 49.87
CA MET A 1 5.96 -42.07 50.38
C MET A 1 7.25 -41.26 50.26
N ALA A 2 7.22 -40.16 49.51
CA ALA A 2 8.17 -39.01 49.47
C ALA A 2 8.04 -38.36 48.07
N SER A 3 7.05 -37.48 47.89
CA SER A 3 7.15 -36.00 47.94
C SER A 3 7.86 -35.39 46.71
N ARG A 4 7.05 -34.81 45.81
CA ARG A 4 7.47 -33.95 44.70
C ARG A 4 7.80 -32.54 45.21
N PRO A 5 8.64 -31.79 44.49
CA PRO A 5 8.38 -30.37 44.30
C PRO A 5 8.05 -30.04 42.83
N VAL A 6 6.97 -29.29 42.69
CA VAL A 6 6.50 -28.61 41.48
C VAL A 6 7.28 -27.29 41.36
N SER A 7 7.71 -26.90 40.16
CA SER A 7 8.19 -25.54 39.90
C SER A 7 7.37 -24.92 38.76
N LEU A 8 6.59 -23.90 39.11
CA LEU A 8 5.89 -22.99 38.21
C LEU A 8 6.89 -21.93 37.71
N SER A 9 6.97 -21.72 36.39
CA SER A 9 7.60 -20.53 35.84
C SER A 9 6.54 -19.59 35.25
N VAL A 10 6.63 -18.35 35.71
CA VAL A 10 5.73 -17.21 35.63
C VAL A 10 5.51 -16.72 34.19
N LEU A 11 4.26 -16.51 33.81
CA LEU A 11 3.87 -15.71 32.64
C LEU A 11 4.16 -14.23 32.92
N SER A 12 5.08 -13.64 32.16
CA SER A 12 5.31 -12.19 32.15
C SER A 12 4.26 -11.52 31.25
N LEU A 13 3.33 -10.80 31.87
CA LEU A 13 2.33 -9.98 31.20
C LEU A 13 2.90 -8.56 31.01
N SER A 14 3.38 -8.23 29.82
CA SER A 14 3.82 -6.87 29.49
C SER A 14 2.64 -6.05 28.98
N ALA A 15 2.15 -5.13 29.79
CA ALA A 15 1.23 -4.08 29.37
C ALA A 15 2.03 -3.01 28.58
N VAL A 16 1.71 -2.82 27.30
CA VAL A 16 2.21 -1.67 26.53
C VAL A 16 1.19 -0.56 26.63
N VAL A 17 1.64 0.55 27.23
CA VAL A 17 0.92 1.82 27.35
C VAL A 17 0.89 2.49 25.97
N LEU A 18 -0.30 2.71 25.41
CA LEU A 18 -0.47 3.65 24.29
C LEU A 18 -0.49 5.08 24.85
N ALA A 19 0.56 5.85 24.57
CA ALA A 19 0.54 7.30 24.71
C ALA A 19 0.10 7.91 23.38
N PHE A 20 -1.04 8.61 23.37
CA PHE A 20 -1.43 9.47 22.26
C PHE A 20 -0.60 10.76 22.31
N VAL A 21 0.33 10.91 21.36
CA VAL A 21 0.93 12.20 21.05
C VAL A 21 0.08 12.85 19.97
N ALA A 22 -0.66 13.89 20.35
CA ALA A 22 -1.23 14.84 19.41
C ALA A 22 -0.08 15.67 18.82
N CYS A 23 0.24 15.46 17.54
CA CYS A 23 1.15 16.33 16.81
C CYS A 23 0.33 17.33 15.97
N SER A 24 0.45 18.57 16.40
CA SER A 24 0.13 19.82 15.71
C SER A 24 0.41 19.79 14.20
N SER A 25 -0.54 20.30 13.42
CA SER A 25 -0.39 20.59 12.00
C SER A 25 0.56 21.79 11.82
N ASP A 26 1.79 21.52 11.42
CA ASP A 26 2.71 22.54 10.90
C ASP A 26 2.79 22.40 9.37
N ASP A 27 2.30 23.43 8.69
CA ASP A 27 2.48 23.68 7.27
C ASP A 27 3.96 23.63 6.89
N LYS A 28 4.35 22.65 6.07
CA LYS A 28 5.60 22.71 5.32
C LYS A 28 5.33 22.78 3.84
N VAL A 29 5.34 24.03 3.38
CA VAL A 29 5.71 24.49 2.04
C VAL A 29 6.75 23.56 1.42
N ILE A 30 6.42 22.98 0.27
CA ILE A 30 7.32 22.19 -0.55
C ILE A 30 8.26 23.17 -1.29
N PRO A 31 9.58 23.18 -1.06
CA PRO A 31 10.49 23.85 -1.98
C PRO A 31 10.66 22.99 -3.24
N SER A 32 10.39 23.59 -4.39
CA SER A 32 10.67 23.04 -5.71
C SER A 32 12.12 22.56 -5.81
N ALA A 33 12.29 21.30 -6.20
CA ALA A 33 13.61 20.75 -6.48
C ALA A 33 14.22 21.44 -7.70
N VAL A 34 15.33 22.11 -7.44
CA VAL A 34 16.26 22.70 -8.39
C VAL A 34 16.80 21.61 -9.33
N LEU A 35 16.51 21.74 -10.61
CA LEU A 35 17.20 21.02 -11.69
C LEU A 35 18.64 21.53 -11.78
N GLY A 36 19.60 20.63 -11.57
CA GLY A 36 21.03 20.89 -11.79
C GLY A 36 21.38 20.96 -13.28
N PRO A 37 22.45 21.70 -13.65
CA PRO A 37 22.73 22.10 -15.03
C PRO A 37 23.53 21.04 -15.79
N GLY A 38 23.23 20.86 -17.07
CA GLY A 38 24.08 20.05 -17.93
C GLY A 38 23.52 19.70 -19.29
N GLN A 39 23.17 20.68 -20.13
CA GLN A 39 23.19 20.46 -21.58
C GLN A 39 23.38 21.78 -22.35
N PRO A 40 24.27 21.81 -23.36
CA PRO A 40 24.68 23.03 -24.04
C PRO A 40 23.65 23.54 -25.05
N ALA A 41 23.67 24.86 -25.20
CA ALA A 41 22.83 25.67 -26.06
C ALA A 41 22.92 25.29 -27.55
N VAL A 42 21.76 25.26 -28.20
CA VAL A 42 21.64 25.55 -29.63
C VAL A 42 20.45 26.50 -29.80
N GLY A 43 20.73 27.67 -30.36
CA GLY A 43 19.79 28.78 -30.45
C GLY A 43 18.66 28.57 -31.46
N GLY A 44 17.66 29.44 -31.34
CA GLY A 44 16.57 29.57 -32.28
C GLY A 44 15.54 30.53 -31.73
N GLY A 45 15.72 31.83 -32.00
CA GLY A 45 14.79 32.86 -31.59
C GLY A 45 13.46 32.78 -32.34
N SER A 46 12.40 33.28 -31.72
CA SER A 46 11.30 33.98 -32.39
C SER A 46 10.47 34.72 -31.35
N THR A 47 10.33 36.02 -31.60
CA THR A 47 9.54 37.02 -30.88
C THR A 47 8.07 36.95 -31.28
N SER A 48 7.16 37.16 -30.32
CA SER A 48 5.82 37.79 -30.41
C SER A 48 5.08 37.40 -29.12
N GLY A 49 4.40 38.25 -28.35
CA GLY A 49 3.73 39.51 -28.66
C GLY A 49 2.23 39.30 -28.44
N GLY A 50 1.64 39.94 -27.42
CA GLY A 50 0.19 39.92 -27.10
C GLY A 50 -0.24 38.74 -26.22
N ASP A 51 -1.20 38.83 -25.31
CA ASP A 51 -2.10 39.91 -24.90
C ASP A 51 -2.51 39.66 -23.44
N SER A 52 -2.76 40.73 -22.69
CA SER A 52 -3.34 40.68 -21.35
C SER A 52 -4.86 40.79 -21.48
N GLY A 53 -5.53 39.64 -21.44
CA GLY A 53 -6.99 39.54 -21.45
C GLY A 53 -7.48 38.91 -20.15
N THR A 54 -8.23 39.70 -19.39
CA THR A 54 -9.00 39.30 -18.21
C THR A 54 -10.38 38.79 -18.59
N ASP A 55 -10.76 37.61 -18.13
CA ASP A 55 -12.15 37.26 -17.88
C ASP A 55 -12.23 36.13 -16.84
N GLY A 56 -12.88 36.46 -15.73
CA GLY A 56 -13.10 35.54 -14.63
C GLY A 56 -13.95 34.36 -15.06
N GLY A 57 -13.32 33.21 -15.18
CA GLY A 57 -13.96 31.92 -14.94
C GLY A 57 -13.47 31.45 -13.59
N ALA A 58 -14.37 31.31 -12.61
CA ALA A 58 -14.08 30.50 -11.46
C ALA A 58 -13.89 29.06 -11.97
N ASP A 59 -12.65 28.71 -12.29
CA ASP A 59 -12.23 27.33 -12.39
C ASP A 59 -12.39 26.79 -10.97
N ALA A 60 -13.59 26.28 -10.71
CA ALA A 60 -13.81 25.39 -9.60
C ALA A 60 -12.83 24.24 -9.82
N ASP A 61 -11.68 24.35 -9.18
CA ASP A 61 -10.82 23.26 -8.75
C ASP A 61 -11.67 22.36 -7.84
N ALA A 62 -12.63 21.69 -8.48
CA ALA A 62 -13.24 20.50 -7.98
C ALA A 62 -12.28 19.38 -8.39
N THR A 63 -11.09 19.38 -7.79
CA THR A 63 -10.59 18.14 -7.22
C THR A 63 -11.68 17.67 -6.27
N VAL A 64 -12.67 16.97 -6.84
CA VAL A 64 -13.67 16.24 -6.09
C VAL A 64 -12.87 15.15 -5.39
N ASP A 65 -12.31 15.51 -4.24
CA ASP A 65 -12.12 14.60 -3.12
C ASP A 65 -13.51 14.06 -2.81
N ALA A 66 -13.96 13.13 -3.65
CA ALA A 66 -15.17 12.38 -3.40
C ALA A 66 -14.95 11.81 -2.00
N PRO A 67 -15.84 12.09 -1.03
CA PRO A 67 -15.63 11.70 0.35
C PRO A 67 -15.32 10.21 0.33
N LEU A 68 -14.08 9.87 0.70
CA LEU A 68 -13.59 8.50 0.69
C LEU A 68 -14.62 7.73 1.52
N GLY A 69 -15.42 6.89 0.84
CA GLY A 69 -16.51 6.16 1.47
C GLY A 69 -16.00 5.33 2.66
N PRO A 70 -16.90 4.70 3.45
CA PRO A 70 -16.67 4.16 4.81
C PRO A 70 -15.55 3.10 4.97
N CYS A 71 -14.81 2.80 3.92
CA CYS A 71 -13.60 2.00 3.86
C CYS A 71 -12.33 2.77 4.33
N LEU A 72 -12.44 3.71 5.29
CA LEU A 72 -11.27 4.38 5.86
C LEU A 72 -10.64 3.53 6.96
N PRO A 73 -9.33 3.26 6.87
CA PRO A 73 -8.52 3.17 8.08
C PRO A 73 -7.51 4.33 8.09
N GLU A 74 -7.38 5.01 9.23
CA GLU A 74 -6.51 6.20 9.41
C GLU A 74 -5.00 5.89 9.30
N SER A 75 -4.61 4.66 8.93
CA SER A 75 -3.21 4.24 8.80
C SER A 75 -3.02 3.04 7.85
N SER A 76 -3.62 3.03 6.66
CA SER A 76 -3.33 2.03 5.61
C SER A 76 -2.39 2.55 4.53
N PHE A 77 -1.53 1.68 4.00
CA PHE A 77 -0.93 1.89 2.68
C PHE A 77 -2.05 1.79 1.63
N GLY A 78 -2.28 2.87 0.88
CA GLY A 78 -3.45 3.01 0.01
C GLY A 78 -3.10 3.08 -1.48
N LEU A 79 -3.56 2.10 -2.26
CA LEU A 79 -3.75 2.22 -3.71
C LEU A 79 -5.04 3.01 -3.98
N ASP A 80 -5.04 4.30 -3.69
CA ASP A 80 -6.20 5.14 -3.91
C ASP A 80 -6.11 5.83 -5.29
N GLY A 81 -7.19 5.77 -6.07
CA GLY A 81 -7.32 6.48 -7.35
C GLY A 81 -6.84 5.75 -8.62
N ALA A 82 -6.26 4.55 -8.52
CA ALA A 82 -5.64 3.86 -9.68
C ALA A 82 -6.64 3.24 -10.69
N PHE A 83 -7.90 3.10 -10.32
CA PHE A 83 -8.89 2.30 -11.06
C PHE A 83 -10.13 3.08 -11.55
N GLY A 84 -10.25 4.37 -11.20
CA GLY A 84 -11.28 5.29 -11.73
C GLY A 84 -12.73 5.06 -11.28
N GLY A 85 -12.99 4.07 -10.43
CA GLY A 85 -14.26 3.79 -9.76
C GLY A 85 -14.36 4.39 -8.34
N VAL A 86 -15.35 3.94 -7.57
CA VAL A 86 -15.68 4.47 -6.23
C VAL A 86 -15.70 3.41 -5.14
N LEU A 87 -15.43 2.15 -5.48
CA LEU A 87 -15.43 1.02 -4.54
C LEU A 87 -14.03 0.78 -3.99
N ALA A 88 -13.94 0.05 -2.89
CA ALA A 88 -12.66 -0.26 -2.26
C ALA A 88 -12.60 -1.67 -1.67
N ILE A 89 -11.38 -2.19 -1.55
CA ILE A 89 -11.02 -3.38 -0.77
C ILE A 89 -10.10 -2.93 0.37
N ARG A 90 -10.26 -3.51 1.56
CA ARG A 90 -9.30 -3.35 2.65
C ARG A 90 -9.05 -4.66 3.39
N GLY A 91 -7.90 -4.73 4.03
CA GLY A 91 -7.52 -5.89 4.84
C GLY A 91 -6.10 -5.79 5.37
N THR A 92 -5.53 -6.94 5.69
CA THR A 92 -4.15 -7.04 6.21
C THR A 92 -3.36 -8.10 5.45
N VAL A 93 -2.07 -7.81 5.27
CA VAL A 93 -1.06 -8.77 4.79
C VAL A 93 -0.21 -9.22 5.97
N SER A 94 0.03 -10.53 6.09
CA SER A 94 0.98 -11.12 7.05
C SER A 94 2.19 -11.76 6.36
N PHE A 95 3.36 -11.66 6.98
CA PHE A 95 4.63 -12.23 6.54
C PHE A 95 5.15 -13.27 7.54
N PRO A 96 6.03 -14.21 7.13
CA PRO A 96 6.53 -15.26 8.02
C PRO A 96 7.54 -14.74 9.04
N ALA A 97 8.17 -13.59 8.77
CA ALA A 97 8.99 -12.85 9.73
C ALA A 97 8.83 -11.34 9.50
N PRO A 98 9.15 -10.51 10.50
CA PRO A 98 9.07 -9.06 10.35
C PRO A 98 9.98 -8.54 9.23
N LEU A 99 9.41 -7.74 8.34
CA LEU A 99 10.19 -7.00 7.35
C LEU A 99 10.95 -5.87 8.05
N PRO A 100 12.25 -5.68 7.78
CA PRO A 100 12.97 -4.50 8.24
C PRO A 100 12.28 -3.19 7.79
N ALA A 101 12.54 -2.09 8.50
CA ALA A 101 12.09 -0.78 8.06
C ALA A 101 12.70 -0.43 6.69
N GLN A 102 12.00 0.41 5.92
CA GLN A 102 12.39 0.89 4.59
C GLN A 102 12.42 -0.19 3.49
N ARG A 103 11.95 -1.41 3.76
CA ARG A 103 11.81 -2.43 2.71
C ARG A 103 10.68 -2.11 1.75
N ARG A 104 10.90 -2.40 0.47
CA ARG A 104 9.89 -2.22 -0.57
C ARG A 104 8.83 -3.30 -0.43
N VAL A 105 7.58 -2.89 -0.35
CA VAL A 105 6.39 -3.75 -0.43
C VAL A 105 5.57 -3.28 -1.63
N GLU A 106 5.15 -4.21 -2.47
CA GLU A 106 4.33 -3.94 -3.64
C GLU A 106 3.03 -4.72 -3.52
N ILE A 107 1.91 -4.00 -3.58
CA ILE A 107 0.58 -4.61 -3.71
C ILE A 107 0.14 -4.42 -5.15
N SER A 108 -0.25 -5.52 -5.77
CA SER A 108 -0.78 -5.57 -7.13
C SER A 108 -2.20 -6.07 -7.12
N VAL A 109 -3.06 -5.42 -7.89
CA VAL A 109 -4.45 -5.81 -8.10
C VAL A 109 -4.74 -5.95 -9.58
N VAL A 110 -5.36 -7.07 -9.94
CA VAL A 110 -5.66 -7.41 -11.34
C VAL A 110 -7.13 -7.75 -11.50
N SER A 111 -7.83 -7.05 -12.38
CA SER A 111 -9.20 -7.38 -12.77
C SER A 111 -9.23 -8.68 -13.59
N THR A 112 -10.21 -9.56 -13.32
CA THR A 112 -10.39 -10.79 -14.11
C THR A 112 -11.09 -10.54 -15.44
N ALA A 113 -11.78 -9.41 -15.59
CA ALA A 113 -12.48 -9.04 -16.83
C ALA A 113 -11.51 -8.58 -17.94
N GLY A 114 -10.21 -8.50 -17.64
CA GLY A 114 -9.15 -8.08 -18.56
C GLY A 114 -8.74 -6.62 -18.38
N GLY A 115 -7.52 -6.31 -18.83
CA GLY A 115 -7.12 -4.95 -19.19
C GLY A 115 -6.36 -4.12 -18.17
N ASN A 116 -6.44 -4.37 -16.85
CA ASN A 116 -5.75 -3.53 -15.87
C ASN A 116 -5.07 -4.35 -14.76
N VAL A 117 -3.75 -4.45 -14.85
CA VAL A 117 -2.88 -4.68 -13.70
C VAL A 117 -2.52 -3.30 -13.17
N ARG A 118 -2.87 -2.99 -11.93
CA ARG A 118 -2.28 -1.85 -11.23
C ARG A 118 -1.47 -2.39 -10.08
N SER A 119 -0.29 -1.81 -9.89
CA SER A 119 0.51 -2.03 -8.71
C SER A 119 0.95 -0.70 -8.13
N GLN A 120 1.19 -0.70 -6.84
CA GLN A 120 1.82 0.41 -6.15
C GLN A 120 2.81 -0.15 -5.16
N SER A 121 3.94 0.53 -5.10
CA SER A 121 5.02 0.20 -4.18
C SER A 121 5.04 1.23 -3.06
N PHE A 122 5.32 0.75 -1.87
CA PHE A 122 5.55 1.57 -0.70
C PHE A 122 6.75 1.04 0.07
N ALA A 123 7.35 1.90 0.88
CA ALA A 123 8.37 1.50 1.83
C ALA A 123 7.70 1.15 3.17
N ALA A 124 8.06 0.03 3.78
CA ALA A 124 7.64 -0.33 5.12
C ALA A 124 8.09 0.77 6.10
N ALA A 125 7.14 1.43 6.76
CA ALA A 125 7.43 2.55 7.66
C ALA A 125 8.19 2.13 8.93
N ALA A 126 7.95 0.89 9.38
CA ALA A 126 8.56 0.31 10.57
C ALA A 126 8.76 -1.19 10.38
N VAL A 127 9.54 -1.79 11.29
CA VAL A 127 9.70 -3.23 11.35
C VAL A 127 8.36 -3.87 11.72
N SER A 128 7.81 -4.71 10.84
CA SER A 128 6.51 -5.36 11.07
C SER A 128 6.38 -6.64 10.26
N ASP A 129 5.71 -7.64 10.82
CA ASP A 129 5.26 -8.85 10.12
C ASP A 129 3.85 -8.69 9.54
N ARG A 130 3.19 -7.55 9.79
CA ARG A 130 1.82 -7.29 9.37
C ARG A 130 1.60 -5.86 8.90
N PHE A 131 0.85 -5.69 7.81
CA PHE A 131 0.54 -4.39 7.23
C PHE A 131 -0.93 -4.31 6.87
N THR A 132 -1.59 -3.22 7.26
CA THR A 132 -2.95 -2.90 6.81
C THR A 132 -2.88 -2.19 5.47
N TYR A 133 -3.74 -2.59 4.55
CA TYR A 133 -3.78 -2.00 3.21
C TYR A 133 -5.20 -1.61 2.80
N ARG A 134 -5.28 -0.69 1.86
CA ARG A 134 -6.49 -0.30 1.16
C ARG A 134 -6.21 -0.24 -0.35
N VAL A 135 -7.16 -0.72 -1.14
CA VAL A 135 -7.18 -0.55 -2.60
C VAL A 135 -8.49 0.13 -2.95
N GLY A 136 -8.42 1.41 -3.30
CA GLY A 136 -9.54 2.23 -3.70
C GLY A 136 -9.67 2.39 -5.21
N GLY A 137 -10.74 3.07 -5.63
CA GLY A 137 -10.99 3.38 -7.03
C GLY A 137 -11.57 2.21 -7.83
N LEU A 138 -12.04 1.13 -7.21
CA LEU A 138 -12.48 -0.07 -7.91
C LEU A 138 -13.90 0.08 -8.49
N THR A 139 -14.21 -0.70 -9.51
CA THR A 139 -15.58 -0.90 -10.04
C THR A 139 -16.10 -2.29 -9.65
N VAL A 140 -17.40 -2.52 -9.83
CA VAL A 140 -17.99 -3.84 -9.55
C VAL A 140 -17.30 -4.91 -10.39
N GLY A 141 -16.85 -5.99 -9.76
CA GLY A 141 -16.19 -7.09 -10.45
C GLY A 141 -15.30 -7.95 -9.57
N LYS A 142 -14.61 -8.90 -10.20
CA LYS A 142 -13.70 -9.83 -9.54
C LYS A 142 -12.24 -9.41 -9.71
N TYR A 143 -11.48 -9.50 -8.63
CA TYR A 143 -10.08 -9.06 -8.58
C TYR A 143 -9.19 -10.11 -7.94
N VAL A 144 -7.98 -10.25 -8.48
CA VAL A 144 -6.87 -10.98 -7.85
C VAL A 144 -5.97 -9.98 -7.15
N LEU A 145 -5.62 -10.24 -5.89
CA LEU A 145 -4.62 -9.46 -5.16
C LEU A 145 -3.36 -10.29 -5.01
N ARG A 146 -2.22 -9.62 -5.14
CA ARG A 146 -0.88 -10.14 -4.88
C ARG A 146 -0.10 -9.14 -4.05
N VAL A 147 0.73 -9.63 -3.15
CA VAL A 147 1.74 -8.82 -2.46
C VAL A 147 3.11 -9.40 -2.70
N GLN A 148 4.09 -8.52 -2.86
CA GLN A 148 5.50 -8.86 -2.93
C GLN A 148 6.27 -7.96 -1.95
N ALA A 149 7.32 -8.46 -1.30
CA ALA A 149 8.15 -7.64 -0.43
C ALA A 149 9.61 -8.04 -0.49
N ASP A 150 10.49 -7.03 -0.52
CA ASP A 150 11.94 -7.14 -0.50
C ASP A 150 12.40 -7.55 0.90
N ALA A 151 12.47 -8.86 1.14
CA ALA A 151 12.91 -9.38 2.43
C ALA A 151 14.45 -9.50 2.48
N THR A 152 15.08 -9.74 1.33
CA THR A 152 16.54 -9.92 1.20
C THR A 152 17.30 -8.61 1.33
N GLY A 153 16.65 -7.51 0.96
CA GLY A 153 17.13 -6.16 1.13
C GLY A 153 17.92 -5.58 -0.01
N ASN A 154 17.71 -6.08 -1.21
CA ASN A 154 18.46 -5.71 -2.40
C ASN A 154 17.74 -4.63 -3.25
N GLY A 155 16.56 -4.17 -2.82
CA GLY A 155 15.77 -3.15 -3.50
C GLY A 155 14.82 -3.69 -4.58
N VAL A 156 14.74 -5.00 -4.77
CA VAL A 156 13.87 -5.70 -5.73
C VAL A 156 12.91 -6.61 -4.96
N VAL A 157 11.70 -6.83 -5.48
CA VAL A 157 10.65 -7.64 -4.78
C VAL A 157 10.36 -8.97 -5.48
N ASN A 158 11.32 -9.49 -6.23
CA ASN A 158 11.10 -10.64 -7.11
C ASN A 158 12.24 -11.65 -7.09
N ASP A 159 13.10 -11.61 -6.08
CA ASP A 159 14.24 -12.51 -5.96
C ASP A 159 13.95 -13.68 -5.01
N PRO A 160 14.65 -14.81 -5.14
CA PRO A 160 14.56 -15.90 -4.17
C PRO A 160 14.88 -15.41 -2.76
N GLY A 161 14.07 -15.80 -1.78
CA GLY A 161 14.17 -15.29 -0.41
C GLY A 161 13.29 -14.07 -0.10
N ASP A 162 12.77 -13.37 -1.11
CA ASP A 162 11.75 -12.33 -0.92
C ASP A 162 10.41 -12.94 -0.49
N TYR A 163 9.46 -12.09 -0.09
CA TYR A 163 8.10 -12.54 0.17
C TYR A 163 7.20 -12.34 -1.03
N ASP A 164 6.38 -13.35 -1.32
CA ASP A 164 5.36 -13.33 -2.36
C ASP A 164 4.11 -14.07 -1.87
N GLY A 165 2.94 -13.64 -2.34
CA GLY A 165 1.68 -14.22 -1.92
C GLY A 165 0.47 -13.66 -2.65
N TYR A 166 -0.47 -14.53 -2.96
CA TYR A 166 -1.78 -14.18 -3.48
C TYR A 166 -2.87 -14.27 -2.39
N PHE A 167 -3.99 -13.59 -2.65
CA PHE A 167 -5.18 -13.64 -1.80
C PHE A 167 -5.63 -15.09 -1.50
N ASP A 168 -6.17 -15.28 -0.29
CA ASP A 168 -6.57 -16.57 0.33
C ASP A 168 -5.39 -17.45 0.81
N GLY A 169 -4.15 -17.04 0.51
CA GLY A 169 -2.95 -17.62 1.13
C GLY A 169 -2.73 -17.14 2.58
N THR A 170 -1.83 -17.82 3.29
CA THR A 170 -1.37 -17.44 4.64
C THR A 170 0.15 -17.34 4.69
N ALA A 171 0.73 -16.73 5.73
CA ALA A 171 2.20 -16.62 5.84
C ALA A 171 2.91 -17.98 5.90
N THR A 172 2.27 -19.00 6.48
CA THR A 172 2.79 -20.36 6.60
C THR A 172 2.36 -21.29 5.46
N GLY A 173 1.35 -20.90 4.69
CA GLY A 173 0.85 -21.60 3.52
C GLY A 173 0.52 -20.59 2.43
N PRO A 174 1.53 -19.96 1.81
CA PRO A 174 1.32 -18.92 0.81
C PRO A 174 0.85 -19.55 -0.50
N ILE A 175 0.00 -18.82 -1.22
CA ILE A 175 -0.29 -19.13 -2.62
C ILE A 175 0.72 -18.33 -3.44
N LEU A 176 1.59 -19.01 -4.19
CA LEU A 176 2.67 -18.38 -4.97
C LEU A 176 2.37 -18.31 -6.47
N ASN A 177 1.33 -19.01 -6.92
CA ASN A 177 0.92 -19.04 -8.32
C ASN A 177 -0.44 -18.37 -8.48
N ARG A 178 -0.54 -17.47 -9.45
CA ARG A 178 -1.77 -16.76 -9.78
C ARG A 178 -2.92 -17.72 -10.14
N ALA A 179 -2.62 -18.85 -10.77
CA ALA A 179 -3.64 -19.81 -11.20
C ALA A 179 -4.41 -20.43 -10.02
N ASP A 180 -3.78 -20.47 -8.84
CA ASP A 180 -4.34 -21.05 -7.61
C ASP A 180 -4.97 -19.99 -6.70
N ALA A 181 -4.87 -18.71 -7.07
CA ALA A 181 -5.37 -17.60 -6.27
C ALA A 181 -6.89 -17.50 -6.32
N ALA A 182 -7.51 -17.24 -5.16
CA ALA A 182 -8.92 -16.87 -5.11
C ALA A 182 -9.15 -15.44 -5.63
N PHE A 183 -10.42 -15.12 -5.87
CA PHE A 183 -10.84 -13.77 -6.28
C PHE A 183 -11.63 -13.10 -5.17
N VAL A 184 -11.45 -11.79 -5.05
CA VAL A 184 -12.33 -10.94 -4.26
C VAL A 184 -13.44 -10.42 -5.16
N ASP A 185 -14.69 -10.64 -4.75
CA ASP A 185 -15.86 -10.10 -5.45
C ASP A 185 -16.25 -8.75 -4.86
N VAL A 186 -16.12 -7.69 -5.66
CA VAL A 186 -16.43 -6.32 -5.26
C VAL A 186 -17.83 -6.00 -5.76
N VAL A 187 -18.81 -6.05 -4.86
CA VAL A 187 -20.23 -5.77 -5.16
C VAL A 187 -20.81 -4.61 -4.36
N GLY A 188 -20.05 -4.07 -3.39
CA GLY A 188 -20.47 -2.98 -2.51
C GLY A 188 -19.39 -1.91 -2.35
N ALA A 189 -19.73 -0.84 -1.64
CA ALA A 189 -18.84 0.32 -1.45
C ALA A 189 -17.48 -0.04 -0.84
N CYS A 190 -17.44 -1.06 0.02
CA CYS A 190 -16.24 -1.52 0.71
C CYS A 190 -16.32 -3.02 0.93
N VAL A 191 -15.28 -3.75 0.51
CA VAL A 191 -15.06 -5.14 0.89
C VAL A 191 -13.97 -5.16 1.96
N ASP A 192 -14.35 -5.53 3.17
CA ASP A 192 -13.47 -5.57 4.34
C ASP A 192 -13.06 -7.01 4.71
N GLY A 193 -12.02 -7.14 5.52
CA GLY A 193 -11.56 -8.44 6.03
C GLY A 193 -10.84 -9.29 4.98
N VAL A 194 -10.39 -8.68 3.87
CA VAL A 194 -9.61 -9.35 2.83
C VAL A 194 -8.19 -9.55 3.33
N ASN A 195 -8.00 -10.52 4.22
CA ASN A 195 -6.71 -10.83 4.82
C ASN A 195 -6.03 -11.95 4.04
N PHE A 196 -4.72 -11.85 3.85
CA PHE A 196 -3.93 -12.92 3.26
C PHE A 196 -2.48 -12.83 3.70
N GLY A 197 -1.69 -13.86 3.43
CA GLY A 197 -0.28 -13.91 3.75
C GLY A 197 0.60 -14.18 2.55
N ALA A 198 1.82 -13.66 2.65
CA ALA A 198 2.91 -13.99 1.76
C ALA A 198 3.93 -14.84 2.50
N GLY A 199 4.66 -15.66 1.76
CA GLY A 199 5.73 -16.49 2.31
C GLY A 199 6.99 -16.39 1.48
N VAL A 200 8.03 -17.13 1.88
CA VAL A 200 9.33 -17.10 1.23
C VAL A 200 9.21 -17.61 -0.19
N LYS A 201 9.63 -16.79 -1.15
CA LYS A 201 9.77 -17.16 -2.54
C LYS A 201 10.92 -18.17 -2.69
N PRO A 202 10.68 -19.34 -3.31
CA PRO A 202 11.70 -20.39 -3.46
C PRO A 202 12.83 -19.98 -4.40
#